data_AF-A0AAD5C8K3-F1
#
_entry.id   AF-A0AAD5C8K3-F1
#
_cell.length_a   1.000
_cell.length_b   1.000
_cell.length_c   1.000
_cell.angle_alpha   90.00
_cell.angle_beta   90.00
_cell.angle_gamma   90.00
#
_symmetry.space_group_name_H-M   'P 1'
#
loop_
_entity.id
_entity.type
_entity.pdbx_description
1 polymer ?
#
loop_
_entity_poly.entity_id
_entity_poly.type
_entity_poly.pdbx_seq_one_letter_code
_entity_poly.pdbx_strand_id
1 'polypeptide(L)'
;MLSFSIVPYCSIDFIHCNLSKVDVYAIQVDNETFAKVIDGKRVAKDIREEIAVEISKMKEEVGIVPGLAVILVGDRKDSATYVRNKKKACDSVGINSFEVRLAEDSTEEEVLNHISKFNDDPSVHGILVQLPLPSHMNEQNVLNAVCIEKDVDGFHPLNIGRLAMRGREPLFVPCTPKGCIELLHRYDIPIKGKRAVVIGRSNIVGMPAALLLQREDATVSIVHSRTKNPEEITRQADIIIAAVGQPNMVRGSWVKPGAVLIDVGINPVEDPESARGYRLVGDICYEEASKVASAITPVPGGVGPMTIAMLLSNTLLSAKRIHNLR
;
A
#
# COMPACT_ATOMS: atom_id res chain seq x y z
N MET A 1 41.05 -65.57 25.71
CA MET A 1 39.79 -65.12 25.07
C MET A 1 38.69 -66.10 25.45
N LEU A 2 38.20 -65.94 26.66
CA LEU A 2 37.30 -66.80 27.46
C LEU A 2 36.67 -65.78 28.44
N SER A 3 35.42 -65.79 28.87
CA SER A 3 34.45 -66.86 29.08
C SER A 3 33.12 -66.21 29.51
N PHE A 4 32.00 -66.84 29.18
CA PHE A 4 30.77 -66.74 29.95
C PHE A 4 31.02 -67.22 31.40
N SER A 5 30.37 -66.59 32.38
CA SER A 5 30.22 -67.13 33.74
C SER A 5 28.81 -66.83 34.23
N ILE A 6 28.16 -67.87 34.72
CA ILE A 6 26.81 -67.89 35.28
C ILE A 6 26.94 -68.17 36.80
N VAL A 7 25.99 -67.61 37.57
CA VAL A 7 25.43 -67.97 38.90
C VAL A 7 26.27 -67.78 40.19
N PRO A 8 25.67 -67.73 41.43
CA PRO A 8 24.26 -67.47 41.84
C PRO A 8 24.03 -66.69 43.20
N TYR A 9 22.73 -66.43 43.50
CA TYR A 9 22.01 -66.42 44.80
C TYR A 9 21.84 -65.16 45.70
N CYS A 10 20.54 -64.91 46.00
CA CYS A 10 19.85 -64.37 47.20
C CYS A 10 20.39 -63.09 47.88
N SER A 11 19.57 -62.08 48.20
CA SER A 11 18.36 -62.21 49.04
C SER A 11 17.29 -61.18 48.72
N ILE A 12 16.06 -61.61 48.99
CA ILE A 12 14.80 -60.85 49.04
C ILE A 12 14.88 -59.85 50.20
N ASP A 13 14.49 -58.59 49.97
CA ASP A 13 13.84 -57.80 51.00
C ASP A 13 12.70 -56.96 50.41
N PHE A 14 11.58 -57.06 51.10
CA PHE A 14 10.26 -56.55 50.77
C PHE A 14 10.13 -55.09 51.25
N ILE A 15 9.30 -54.31 50.54
CA ILE A 15 8.54 -53.13 51.04
C ILE A 15 9.29 -51.78 51.02
N HIS A 16 9.01 -50.96 50.01
CA HIS A 16 8.04 -49.86 50.20
C HIS A 16 7.64 -49.24 48.86
N CYS A 17 6.33 -49.30 48.59
CA CYS A 17 5.63 -48.54 47.59
C CYS A 17 5.85 -47.03 47.85
N ASN A 18 6.41 -46.30 46.90
CA ASN A 18 6.29 -44.85 46.88
C ASN A 18 6.03 -44.41 45.43
N LEU A 19 4.80 -43.91 45.27
CA LEU A 19 4.16 -43.33 44.09
C LEU A 19 5.13 -42.72 43.08
N SER A 20 5.21 -43.34 41.91
CA SER A 20 5.82 -42.78 40.71
C SER A 20 5.17 -41.45 40.37
N LYS A 21 6.00 -40.42 40.23
CA LYS A 21 5.66 -39.14 39.59
C LYS A 21 4.98 -39.43 38.25
N VAL A 22 3.73 -38.99 38.13
CA VAL A 22 3.09 -38.81 36.83
C VAL A 22 3.80 -37.61 36.20
N ASP A 23 4.65 -37.85 35.21
CA ASP A 23 5.16 -36.79 34.35
C ASP A 23 3.99 -36.20 33.57
N VAL A 24 3.43 -35.13 34.11
CA VAL A 24 2.53 -34.24 33.38
C VAL A 24 3.41 -33.56 32.33
N TYR A 25 3.41 -34.10 31.10
CA TYR A 25 3.85 -33.35 29.94
C TYR A 25 2.94 -32.12 29.83
N ALA A 26 3.40 -31.01 30.39
CA ALA A 26 2.86 -29.70 30.08
C ALA A 26 3.10 -29.47 28.59
N ILE A 27 2.05 -29.67 27.79
CA ILE A 27 1.97 -29.15 26.44
C ILE A 27 2.15 -27.63 26.61
N GLN A 28 3.30 -27.11 26.20
CA GLN A 28 3.49 -25.67 26.08
C GLN A 28 2.44 -25.17 25.11
N VAL A 29 1.46 -24.46 25.65
CA VAL A 29 0.45 -23.72 24.92
C VAL A 29 1.16 -22.74 24.00
N ASP A 30 0.73 -22.72 22.74
CA ASP A 30 1.29 -21.98 21.62
C ASP A 30 1.85 -20.59 22.00
N ASN A 31 3.09 -20.31 21.60
CA ASN A 31 3.51 -18.93 21.39
C ASN A 31 2.61 -18.39 20.26
N GLU A 32 1.60 -17.58 20.59
CA GLU A 32 0.79 -16.88 19.59
C GLU A 32 1.73 -16.05 18.69
N THR A 33 2.08 -16.58 17.51
CA THR A 33 2.91 -15.85 16.55
C THR A 33 2.03 -14.83 15.84
N PHE A 34 2.07 -13.59 16.32
CA PHE A 34 1.46 -12.46 15.63
C PHE A 34 2.23 -12.10 14.35
N ALA A 35 1.48 -11.66 13.34
CA ALA A 35 2.01 -11.22 12.06
C ALA A 35 3.00 -10.06 12.24
N LYS A 36 4.07 -10.08 11.44
CA LYS A 36 5.02 -8.96 11.35
C LYS A 36 4.30 -7.71 10.83
N VAL A 37 4.43 -6.60 11.54
CA VAL A 37 3.84 -5.32 11.10
C VAL A 37 4.65 -4.77 9.93
N ILE A 38 3.97 -4.52 8.81
CA ILE A 38 4.51 -3.79 7.66
C ILE A 38 4.29 -2.30 7.92
N ASP A 39 5.26 -1.67 8.59
CA ASP A 39 5.27 -0.25 8.91
C ASP A 39 5.55 0.59 7.65
N GLY A 40 4.47 1.04 7.00
CA GLY A 40 4.55 1.90 5.83
C GLY A 40 4.87 3.35 6.16
N LYS A 41 4.66 3.81 7.39
CA LYS A 41 5.08 5.15 7.84
C LYS A 41 6.60 5.24 7.89
N ARG A 42 7.27 4.20 8.40
CA ARG A 42 8.74 4.10 8.38
C ARG A 42 9.26 4.08 6.95
N VAL A 43 8.76 3.17 6.10
CA VAL A 43 9.21 3.06 4.70
C VAL A 43 8.97 4.37 3.93
N ALA A 44 7.82 5.01 4.09
CA ALA A 44 7.54 6.30 3.47
C ALA A 44 8.43 7.45 3.98
N LYS A 45 8.99 7.34 5.18
CA LYS A 45 9.99 8.28 5.68
C LYS A 45 11.32 8.05 4.97
N ASP A 46 11.80 6.80 4.94
CA ASP A 46 13.07 6.43 4.31
C ASP A 46 13.08 6.86 2.81
N ILE A 47 12.00 6.58 2.08
CA ILE A 47 11.86 6.99 0.67
C ILE A 47 11.90 8.53 0.50
N ARG A 48 11.31 9.29 1.42
CA ARG A 48 11.36 10.75 1.35
C ARG A 48 12.76 11.29 1.60
N GLU A 49 13.52 10.67 2.50
CA GLU A 49 14.92 11.03 2.74
C GLU A 49 15.77 10.72 1.50
N GLU A 50 15.57 9.56 0.86
CA GLU A 50 16.21 9.20 -0.42
C GLU A 50 15.87 10.23 -1.53
N ILE A 51 14.60 10.62 -1.66
CA ILE A 51 14.16 11.64 -2.63
C ILE A 51 14.79 13.00 -2.35
N ALA A 52 14.87 13.42 -1.08
CA ALA A 52 15.46 14.70 -0.71
C ALA A 52 16.95 14.80 -1.09
N VAL A 53 17.68 13.69 -0.92
CA VAL A 53 19.08 13.57 -1.35
C VAL A 53 19.18 13.70 -2.87
N GLU A 54 18.34 12.99 -3.63
CA GLU A 54 18.35 13.05 -5.10
C GLU A 54 17.98 14.44 -5.65
N ILE A 55 17.02 15.13 -5.02
CA ILE A 55 16.64 16.49 -5.41
C ILE A 55 17.77 17.47 -5.11
N SER A 56 18.45 17.31 -3.97
CA SER A 56 19.61 18.15 -3.62
C SER A 56 20.72 18.02 -4.67
N LYS A 57 21.05 16.79 -5.08
CA LYS A 57 22.01 16.54 -6.17
C LYS A 57 21.54 17.16 -7.50
N MET A 58 20.28 16.95 -7.88
CA MET A 58 19.71 17.51 -9.11
C MET A 58 19.83 19.05 -9.13
N LYS A 59 19.58 19.70 -7.99
CA LYS A 59 19.73 21.15 -7.85
C LYS A 59 21.19 21.60 -7.97
N GLU A 60 22.13 20.87 -7.39
CA GLU A 60 23.57 21.18 -7.46
C GLU A 60 24.15 20.98 -8.86
N GLU A 61 23.76 19.90 -9.54
CA GLU A 61 24.33 19.52 -10.85
C GLU A 61 23.78 20.36 -12.01
N VAL A 62 22.47 20.64 -12.02
CA VAL A 62 21.81 21.31 -13.16
C VAL A 62 20.93 22.49 -12.79
N GLY A 63 20.88 22.88 -11.51
CA GLY A 63 20.12 24.06 -11.07
C GLY A 63 18.60 23.91 -11.12
N ILE A 64 18.08 22.70 -11.31
CA ILE A 64 16.65 22.42 -11.47
C ILE A 64 16.12 21.71 -10.23
N VAL A 65 14.89 22.03 -9.85
CA VAL A 65 14.12 21.33 -8.81
C VAL A 65 12.78 20.85 -9.37
N PRO A 66 12.28 19.67 -8.97
CA PRO A 66 10.96 19.23 -9.40
C PRO A 66 9.86 20.17 -8.90
N GLY A 67 8.78 20.25 -9.68
CA GLY A 67 7.62 21.09 -9.39
C GLY A 67 6.34 20.27 -9.48
N LEU A 68 5.50 20.37 -8.46
CA LEU A 68 4.22 19.67 -8.36
C LEU A 68 3.07 20.67 -8.23
N ALA A 69 2.19 20.69 -9.22
CA ALA A 69 0.95 21.45 -9.18
C ALA A 69 -0.19 20.59 -8.61
N VAL A 70 -0.96 21.17 -7.70
CA VAL A 70 -2.13 20.54 -7.08
C VAL A 70 -3.36 21.41 -7.28
N ILE A 71 -4.40 20.84 -7.87
CA ILE A 71 -5.71 21.49 -8.04
C ILE A 71 -6.69 20.86 -7.05
N LEU A 72 -7.31 21.69 -6.23
CA LEU A 72 -8.37 21.33 -5.29
C LEU A 72 -9.64 22.11 -5.65
N VAL A 73 -10.77 21.41 -5.76
CA VAL A 73 -12.08 22.02 -6.00
C VAL A 73 -12.98 21.75 -4.80
N GLY A 74 -13.53 22.80 -4.21
CA GLY A 74 -14.38 22.75 -3.01
C GLY A 74 -13.62 22.61 -1.68
N ASP A 75 -14.38 22.50 -0.59
CA ASP A 75 -13.88 22.64 0.79
C ASP A 75 -13.99 21.38 1.65
N ARG A 76 -14.06 20.21 1.00
CA ARG A 76 -14.04 18.91 1.67
C ARG A 76 -12.85 18.81 2.65
N LYS A 77 -13.16 18.66 3.94
CA LYS A 77 -12.16 18.71 5.04
C LYS A 77 -11.08 17.63 4.91
N ASP A 78 -11.47 16.44 4.45
CA ASP A 78 -10.56 15.34 4.16
C ASP A 78 -9.62 15.70 3.01
N SER A 79 -10.15 16.14 1.86
CA SER A 79 -9.37 16.60 0.71
C SER A 79 -8.39 17.72 1.07
N ALA A 80 -8.85 18.74 1.82
CA ALA A 80 -7.99 19.84 2.27
C ALA A 80 -6.86 19.37 3.20
N THR A 81 -7.11 18.36 4.04
CA THR A 81 -6.08 17.75 4.89
C THR A 81 -5.05 16.99 4.06
N TYR A 82 -5.49 16.22 3.05
CA TYR A 82 -4.60 15.53 2.12
C TYR A 82 -3.70 16.50 1.34
N VAL A 83 -4.26 17.57 0.79
CA VAL A 83 -3.50 18.60 0.05
C VAL A 83 -2.47 19.26 0.97
N ARG A 84 -2.85 19.61 2.20
CA ARG A 84 -1.93 20.17 3.20
C ARG A 84 -0.76 19.22 3.51
N ASN A 85 -1.05 17.92 3.63
CA ASN A 85 -0.02 16.91 3.88
C ASN A 85 0.92 16.74 2.67
N LYS A 86 0.39 16.77 1.44
CA LYS A 86 1.19 16.74 0.21
C LYS A 86 2.14 17.94 0.14
N LYS A 87 1.64 19.15 0.40
CA LYS A 87 2.47 20.37 0.43
C LYS A 87 3.62 20.28 1.43
N LYS A 88 3.32 19.88 2.68
CA LYS A 88 4.36 19.65 3.70
C LYS A 88 5.38 18.60 3.26
N ALA A 89 4.94 17.56 2.55
CA ALA A 89 5.83 16.52 2.05
C ALA A 89 6.73 17.05 0.92
N CYS A 90 6.20 17.84 -0.02
CA CYS A 90 7.00 18.56 -1.01
C CYS A 90 8.07 19.44 -0.37
N ASP A 91 7.66 20.28 0.60
CA ASP A 91 8.58 21.17 1.31
C ASP A 91 9.70 20.38 2.00
N SER A 92 9.37 19.22 2.59
CA SER A 92 10.34 18.38 3.30
C SER A 92 11.41 17.74 2.40
N VAL A 93 11.17 17.65 1.09
CA VAL A 93 12.09 17.03 0.13
C VAL A 93 12.65 18.03 -0.89
N GLY A 94 12.23 19.30 -0.84
CA GLY A 94 12.68 20.35 -1.76
C GLY A 94 11.96 20.40 -3.11
N ILE A 95 10.74 19.85 -3.21
CA ILE A 95 9.88 20.01 -4.39
C ILE A 95 9.13 21.34 -4.31
N ASN A 96 9.13 22.11 -5.41
CA ASN A 96 8.30 23.31 -5.52
C ASN A 96 6.83 22.92 -5.63
N SER A 97 6.00 23.34 -4.67
CA SER A 97 4.56 23.08 -4.68
C SER A 97 3.79 24.28 -5.22
N PHE A 98 2.99 24.05 -6.27
CA PHE A 98 2.02 25.00 -6.80
C PHE A 98 0.62 24.53 -6.40
N GLU A 99 -0.23 25.44 -5.95
CA GLU A 99 -1.54 25.08 -5.39
C GLU A 99 -2.61 26.01 -5.95
N VAL A 100 -3.67 25.42 -6.48
CA VAL A 100 -4.88 26.12 -6.94
C VAL A 100 -6.05 25.59 -6.13
N ARG A 101 -6.77 26.51 -5.48
CA ARG A 101 -8.01 26.22 -4.75
C ARG A 101 -9.16 26.91 -5.48
N LEU A 102 -10.09 26.11 -5.97
CA LEU A 102 -11.30 26.56 -6.65
C LEU A 102 -12.50 26.32 -5.75
N ALA A 103 -13.53 27.15 -5.87
CA ALA A 103 -14.77 26.99 -5.13
C ALA A 103 -15.52 25.72 -5.58
N GLU A 104 -16.44 25.23 -4.76
CA GLU A 104 -17.23 24.05 -5.11
C GLU A 104 -18.12 24.28 -6.35
N ASP A 105 -18.57 25.51 -6.57
CA ASP A 105 -19.41 25.92 -7.71
C ASP A 105 -18.62 26.34 -8.96
N SER A 106 -17.29 26.23 -8.93
CA SER A 106 -16.45 26.45 -10.12
C SER A 106 -16.87 25.56 -11.30
N THR A 107 -16.61 26.05 -12.50
CA THR A 107 -16.96 25.31 -13.73
C THR A 107 -15.87 24.29 -14.11
N GLU A 108 -16.23 23.26 -14.86
CA GLU A 108 -15.25 22.32 -15.43
C GLU A 108 -14.23 23.06 -16.31
N GLU A 109 -14.66 24.07 -17.06
CA GLU A 109 -13.78 24.88 -17.92
C GLU A 109 -12.70 25.64 -17.13
N GLU A 110 -13.03 26.16 -15.94
CA GLU A 110 -12.04 26.79 -15.05
C GLU A 110 -10.94 25.80 -14.63
N VAL A 111 -11.33 24.57 -14.27
CA VAL A 111 -10.38 23.50 -13.92
C VAL A 111 -9.49 23.17 -15.12
N LEU A 112 -10.08 22.97 -16.30
CA LEU A 112 -9.36 22.66 -17.54
C LEU A 112 -8.38 23.78 -17.93
N ASN A 113 -8.74 25.04 -17.74
CA ASN A 113 -7.87 26.18 -17.98
C ASN A 113 -6.64 26.19 -17.05
N HIS A 114 -6.80 25.80 -15.79
CA HIS A 114 -5.66 25.63 -14.88
C HIS A 114 -4.77 24.45 -15.26
N ILE A 115 -5.36 23.31 -15.65
CA ILE A 115 -4.60 22.16 -16.13
C ILE A 115 -3.79 22.54 -17.38
N SER A 116 -4.40 23.24 -18.34
CA SER A 116 -3.74 23.71 -19.56
C SER A 116 -2.51 24.59 -19.24
N LYS A 117 -2.67 25.57 -18.35
CA LYS A 117 -1.54 26.42 -17.88
C LYS A 117 -0.41 25.59 -17.28
N PHE A 118 -0.73 24.59 -16.45
CA PHE A 118 0.28 23.73 -15.84
C PHE A 118 0.91 22.73 -16.81
N ASN A 119 0.19 22.30 -17.84
CA ASN A 119 0.75 21.48 -18.91
C ASN A 119 1.84 22.26 -19.67
N ASP A 120 1.61 23.55 -19.92
CA ASP A 120 2.54 24.40 -20.67
C ASP A 120 3.68 24.98 -19.81
N ASP A 121 3.54 25.00 -18.49
CA ASP A 121 4.54 25.57 -17.57
C ASP A 121 5.77 24.66 -17.41
N PRO A 122 6.98 25.07 -17.85
CA PRO A 122 8.19 24.26 -17.75
C PRO A 122 8.70 24.10 -16.29
N SER A 123 8.21 24.90 -15.35
CA SER A 123 8.52 24.75 -13.91
C SER A 123 7.70 23.64 -13.24
N VAL A 124 6.60 23.22 -13.87
CA VAL A 124 5.72 22.15 -13.39
C VAL A 124 6.07 20.84 -14.09
N HIS A 125 6.36 19.83 -13.29
CA HIS A 125 6.76 18.50 -13.75
C HIS A 125 5.70 17.45 -13.41
N GLY A 126 4.83 17.72 -12.44
CA GLY A 126 3.70 16.87 -12.09
C GLY A 126 2.45 17.70 -11.84
N ILE A 127 1.30 17.17 -12.23
CA ILE A 127 -0.02 17.74 -11.98
C ILE A 127 -0.85 16.69 -11.24
N LEU A 128 -1.50 17.12 -10.18
CA LEU A 128 -2.45 16.32 -9.41
C LEU A 128 -3.78 17.07 -9.31
N VAL A 129 -4.86 16.41 -9.71
CA VAL A 129 -6.22 16.86 -9.45
C VAL A 129 -6.76 16.10 -8.25
N GLN A 130 -7.05 16.81 -7.16
CA GLN A 130 -7.50 16.18 -5.93
C GLN A 130 -8.95 15.68 -6.07
N LEU A 131 -9.12 14.38 -5.97
CA LEU A 131 -10.42 13.71 -5.99
C LEU A 131 -11.05 13.59 -4.58
N PRO A 132 -12.37 13.40 -4.51
CA PRO A 132 -13.32 13.48 -5.61
C PRO A 132 -13.63 14.93 -6.00
N LEU A 133 -13.97 15.13 -7.27
CA LEU A 133 -14.48 16.39 -7.78
C LEU A 133 -15.97 16.57 -7.44
N PRO A 134 -16.50 17.81 -7.47
CA PRO A 134 -17.93 18.06 -7.39
C PRO A 134 -18.73 17.26 -8.42
N SER A 135 -19.96 16.89 -8.07
CA SER A 135 -20.79 15.96 -8.86
C SER A 135 -21.24 16.49 -10.23
N HIS A 136 -21.19 17.82 -10.44
CA HIS A 136 -21.50 18.45 -11.73
C HIS A 136 -20.34 18.41 -12.73
N MET A 137 -19.15 17.98 -12.32
CA MET A 137 -17.98 17.87 -13.20
C MET A 137 -17.80 16.44 -13.71
N ASN A 138 -17.31 16.31 -14.94
CA ASN A 138 -16.87 15.05 -15.49
C ASN A 138 -15.41 14.75 -15.11
N GLU A 139 -15.23 13.90 -14.09
CA GLU A 139 -13.91 13.50 -13.61
C GLU A 139 -13.01 12.93 -14.72
N GLN A 140 -13.55 12.16 -15.66
CA GLN A 140 -12.76 11.58 -16.74
C GLN A 140 -12.23 12.65 -17.69
N ASN A 141 -13.06 13.64 -18.05
CA ASN A 141 -12.63 14.76 -18.88
C ASN A 141 -11.48 15.52 -18.21
N VAL A 142 -11.64 15.83 -16.92
CA VAL A 142 -10.65 16.55 -16.13
C VAL A 142 -9.33 15.78 -16.02
N LEU A 143 -9.38 14.49 -15.70
CA LEU A 143 -8.17 13.65 -15.58
C LEU A 143 -7.49 13.46 -16.94
N ASN A 144 -8.24 13.32 -18.04
CA ASN A 144 -7.67 13.16 -19.38
C ASN A 144 -7.04 14.45 -19.93
N ALA A 145 -7.34 15.61 -19.35
CA ALA A 145 -6.74 16.88 -19.75
C ALA A 145 -5.30 17.05 -19.24
N VAL A 146 -4.89 16.28 -18.23
CA VAL A 146 -3.52 16.27 -17.74
C VAL A 146 -2.63 15.55 -18.77
N CYS A 147 -1.57 16.21 -19.24
CA CYS A 147 -0.67 15.56 -20.19
C CYS A 147 -0.01 14.32 -19.57
N ILE A 148 0.15 13.26 -20.38
CA ILE A 148 0.67 11.98 -19.89
C ILE A 148 2.08 12.13 -19.26
N GLU A 149 2.87 13.10 -19.73
CA GLU A 149 4.21 13.41 -19.23
C GLU A 149 4.20 14.04 -17.82
N LYS A 150 3.09 14.65 -17.39
CA LYS A 150 2.95 15.27 -16.05
C LYS A 150 1.88 14.60 -15.17
N ASP A 151 1.25 13.52 -15.64
CA ASP A 151 0.26 12.73 -14.90
C ASP A 151 0.91 11.87 -13.78
N VAL A 152 1.41 12.52 -12.74
CA VAL A 152 2.15 11.87 -11.65
C VAL A 152 1.29 10.96 -10.76
N ASP A 153 -0.04 11.06 -10.84
CA ASP A 153 -0.97 10.10 -10.25
C ASP A 153 -1.21 8.86 -11.13
N GLY A 154 -0.75 8.87 -12.39
CA GLY A 154 -0.81 7.72 -13.29
C GLY A 154 -2.21 7.33 -13.74
N PHE A 155 -3.17 8.26 -13.70
CA PHE A 155 -4.57 7.98 -14.01
C PHE A 155 -4.93 8.11 -15.50
N HIS A 156 -4.04 8.69 -16.31
CA HIS A 156 -4.24 8.79 -17.74
C HIS A 156 -4.36 7.37 -18.34
N PRO A 157 -5.39 7.09 -19.16
CA PRO A 157 -5.62 5.77 -19.73
C PRO A 157 -4.41 5.15 -20.45
N LEU A 158 -3.53 5.97 -21.03
CA LEU A 158 -2.30 5.52 -21.67
C LEU A 158 -1.29 4.95 -20.68
N ASN A 159 -1.19 5.48 -19.45
CA ASN A 159 -0.37 4.90 -18.40
C ASN A 159 -0.89 3.51 -18.02
N ILE A 160 -2.20 3.36 -17.80
CA ILE A 160 -2.81 2.06 -17.50
C ILE A 160 -2.68 1.07 -18.68
N GLY A 161 -2.88 1.54 -19.91
CA GLY A 161 -2.71 0.72 -21.12
C GLY A 161 -1.27 0.23 -21.27
N ARG A 162 -0.27 1.11 -21.08
CA ARG A 162 1.14 0.72 -21.06
C ARG A 162 1.42 -0.27 -19.94
N LEU A 163 0.88 -0.06 -18.75
CA LEU A 163 0.98 -0.99 -17.61
C LEU A 163 0.42 -2.38 -17.96
N ALA A 164 -0.70 -2.47 -18.67
CA ALA A 164 -1.30 -3.75 -19.04
C ALA A 164 -0.54 -4.50 -20.16
N MET A 165 0.24 -3.80 -20.99
CA MET A 165 0.94 -4.39 -22.14
C MET A 165 2.33 -4.89 -21.75
N ARG A 166 2.65 -6.16 -22.06
CA ARG A 166 4.02 -6.68 -21.95
C ARG A 166 4.95 -5.94 -22.91
N GLY A 167 6.18 -5.66 -22.46
CA GLY A 167 7.21 -4.98 -23.26
C GLY A 167 7.00 -3.47 -23.42
N ARG A 168 6.07 -2.86 -22.65
CA ARG A 168 5.89 -1.42 -22.58
C ARG A 168 6.02 -0.95 -21.14
N GLU A 169 6.59 0.22 -20.93
CA GLU A 169 6.65 0.84 -19.62
C GLU A 169 5.73 2.06 -19.54
N PRO A 170 4.87 2.16 -18.51
CA PRO A 170 4.10 3.38 -18.27
C PRO A 170 5.04 4.52 -17.87
N LEU A 171 4.63 5.76 -18.12
CA LEU A 171 5.38 6.91 -17.60
C LEU A 171 5.22 7.02 -16.09
N PHE A 172 4.03 6.69 -15.60
CA PHE A 172 3.69 6.69 -14.19
C PHE A 172 2.82 5.49 -13.84
N VAL A 173 3.05 4.95 -12.66
CA VAL A 173 2.19 3.94 -12.03
C VAL A 173 1.40 4.63 -10.92
N PRO A 174 0.11 4.34 -10.75
CA PRO A 174 -0.68 4.99 -9.70
C PRO A 174 -0.06 4.81 -8.31
N CYS A 175 -0.07 5.90 -7.54
CA CYS A 175 0.73 6.05 -6.32
C CYS A 175 0.43 4.97 -5.27
N THR A 176 -0.85 4.69 -5.02
CA THR A 176 -1.30 3.72 -4.03
C THR A 176 -0.91 2.28 -4.39
N PRO A 177 -1.22 1.74 -5.58
CA PRO A 177 -0.78 0.40 -5.97
C PRO A 177 0.75 0.32 -6.09
N LYS A 178 1.44 1.36 -6.56
CA LYS A 178 2.92 1.43 -6.52
C LYS A 178 3.44 1.28 -5.08
N GLY A 179 2.81 1.98 -4.13
CA GLY A 179 3.15 1.90 -2.71
C GLY A 179 2.91 0.52 -2.11
N CYS A 180 1.87 -0.20 -2.55
CA CYS A 180 1.63 -1.58 -2.12
C CYS A 180 2.78 -2.51 -2.51
N ILE A 181 3.25 -2.40 -3.77
CA ILE A 181 4.34 -3.21 -4.29
C ILE A 181 5.67 -2.84 -3.62
N GLU A 182 5.94 -1.55 -3.45
CA GLU A 182 7.14 -1.08 -2.76
C GLU A 182 7.21 -1.60 -1.32
N LEU A 183 6.08 -1.70 -0.61
CA LEU A 183 6.04 -2.30 0.73
C LEU A 183 6.42 -3.79 0.70
N LEU A 184 5.99 -4.54 -0.32
CA LEU A 184 6.38 -5.94 -0.48
C LEU A 184 7.90 -6.05 -0.74
N HIS A 185 8.46 -5.20 -1.61
CA HIS A 185 9.90 -5.17 -1.88
C HIS A 185 10.73 -4.79 -0.66
N ARG A 186 10.36 -3.73 0.06
CA ARG A 186 11.09 -3.23 1.24
C ARG A 186 11.07 -4.20 2.43
N TYR A 187 10.18 -5.20 2.40
CA TYR A 187 10.10 -6.27 3.39
C TYR A 187 10.60 -7.62 2.84
N ASP A 188 11.23 -7.63 1.67
CA ASP A 188 11.78 -8.81 0.99
C ASP A 188 10.74 -9.92 0.77
N ILE A 189 9.50 -9.52 0.48
CA ILE A 189 8.38 -10.44 0.28
C ILE A 189 8.37 -10.88 -1.19
N PRO A 190 8.61 -12.17 -1.49
CA PRO A 190 8.68 -12.64 -2.87
C PRO A 190 7.30 -12.61 -3.53
N ILE A 191 7.19 -11.96 -4.69
CA ILE A 191 5.96 -11.88 -5.49
C ILE A 191 5.93 -12.97 -6.59
N LYS A 192 7.07 -13.24 -7.20
CA LYS A 192 7.22 -14.19 -8.30
C LYS A 192 6.71 -15.60 -7.94
N GLY A 193 5.82 -16.12 -8.77
CA GLY A 193 5.23 -17.45 -8.62
C GLY A 193 4.21 -17.58 -7.48
N LYS A 194 3.92 -16.51 -6.74
CA LYS A 194 2.91 -16.50 -5.68
C LYS A 194 1.50 -16.38 -6.24
N ARG A 195 0.54 -16.89 -5.48
CA ARG A 195 -0.88 -16.62 -5.72
C ARG A 195 -1.24 -15.32 -5.03
N ALA A 196 -1.63 -14.30 -5.79
CA ALA A 196 -2.04 -13.02 -5.25
C ALA A 196 -3.53 -12.78 -5.49
N VAL A 197 -4.21 -12.23 -4.49
CA VAL A 197 -5.60 -11.78 -4.62
C VAL A 197 -5.68 -10.29 -4.39
N VAL A 198 -6.33 -9.58 -5.32
CA VAL A 198 -6.71 -8.19 -5.13
C VAL A 198 -8.21 -8.12 -4.91
N ILE A 199 -8.63 -7.59 -3.76
CA ILE A 199 -10.04 -7.43 -3.39
C ILE A 199 -10.43 -5.98 -3.71
N GLY A 200 -11.15 -5.79 -4.80
CA GLY A 200 -11.45 -4.48 -5.37
C GLY A 200 -10.90 -4.37 -6.79
N ARG A 201 -11.64 -3.67 -7.65
CA ARG A 201 -11.32 -3.49 -9.08
C ARG A 201 -11.49 -2.05 -9.55
N SER A 202 -11.29 -1.09 -8.65
CA SER A 202 -11.31 0.33 -8.99
C SER A 202 -10.21 0.65 -10.02
N ASN A 203 -10.45 1.68 -10.83
CA ASN A 203 -9.48 2.12 -11.85
C ASN A 203 -8.18 2.66 -11.23
N ILE A 204 -8.26 3.18 -10.00
CA ILE A 204 -7.15 3.89 -9.35
C ILE A 204 -6.29 3.01 -8.43
N VAL A 205 -6.82 1.90 -7.93
CA VAL A 205 -6.10 1.01 -6.99
C VAL A 205 -6.19 -0.46 -7.39
N GLY A 206 -7.39 -1.03 -7.41
CA GLY A 206 -7.57 -2.48 -7.55
C GLY A 206 -7.02 -3.02 -8.86
N MET A 207 -7.42 -2.41 -9.99
CA MET A 207 -6.94 -2.86 -11.31
C MET A 207 -5.43 -2.65 -11.49
N PRO A 208 -4.84 -1.47 -11.20
CA PRO A 208 -3.40 -1.31 -11.36
C PRO A 208 -2.57 -2.18 -10.38
N ALA A 209 -3.03 -2.42 -9.15
CA ALA A 209 -2.38 -3.34 -8.22
C ALA A 209 -2.29 -4.77 -8.79
N ALA A 210 -3.39 -5.25 -9.38
CA ALA A 210 -3.43 -6.56 -10.02
C ALA A 210 -2.46 -6.66 -11.20
N LEU A 211 -2.36 -5.61 -12.02
CA LEU A 211 -1.42 -5.56 -13.14
C LEU A 211 0.04 -5.54 -12.67
N LEU A 212 0.38 -4.81 -11.61
CA LEU A 212 1.73 -4.79 -11.07
C LEU A 212 2.16 -6.15 -10.51
N LEU A 213 1.29 -6.80 -9.74
CA LEU A 213 1.54 -8.17 -9.25
C LEU A 213 1.76 -9.14 -10.41
N GLN A 214 0.96 -9.04 -11.48
CA GLN A 214 1.09 -9.88 -12.67
C GLN A 214 2.40 -9.63 -13.42
N ARG A 215 2.88 -8.38 -13.48
CA ARG A 215 4.17 -8.03 -14.08
C ARG A 215 5.35 -8.63 -13.33
N GLU A 216 5.20 -8.84 -12.04
CA GLU A 216 6.18 -9.51 -11.19
C GLU A 216 5.96 -11.03 -11.10
N ASP A 217 5.35 -11.62 -12.14
CA ASP A 217 5.15 -13.05 -12.30
C ASP A 217 4.26 -13.70 -11.21
N ALA A 218 3.38 -12.95 -10.54
CA ALA A 218 2.35 -13.54 -9.67
C ALA A 218 1.17 -14.09 -10.48
N THR A 219 0.54 -15.15 -9.96
CA THR A 219 -0.77 -15.62 -10.45
C THR A 219 -1.87 -14.84 -9.73
N VAL A 220 -2.54 -13.92 -10.43
CA VAL A 220 -3.44 -12.94 -9.82
C VAL A 220 -4.91 -13.30 -10.00
N SER A 221 -5.70 -13.22 -8.93
CA SER A 221 -7.17 -13.25 -8.96
C SER A 221 -7.75 -11.93 -8.45
N ILE A 222 -8.75 -11.39 -9.15
CA ILE A 222 -9.43 -10.15 -8.75
C ILE A 222 -10.80 -10.50 -8.18
N VAL A 223 -11.02 -10.17 -6.91
CA VAL A 223 -12.28 -10.35 -6.19
C VAL A 223 -13.07 -9.04 -6.21
N HIS A 224 -14.38 -9.10 -6.43
CA HIS A 224 -15.26 -7.93 -6.47
C HIS A 224 -16.67 -8.28 -5.95
N SER A 225 -17.56 -7.29 -5.87
CA SER A 225 -18.93 -7.40 -5.33
C SER A 225 -19.87 -8.42 -6.01
N ARG A 226 -19.42 -9.08 -7.08
CA ARG A 226 -20.18 -10.12 -7.81
C ARG A 226 -19.49 -11.48 -7.78
N THR A 227 -18.35 -11.57 -7.10
CA THR A 227 -17.62 -12.82 -6.89
C THR A 227 -18.41 -13.67 -5.90
N LYS A 228 -18.69 -14.93 -6.26
CA LYS A 228 -19.29 -15.90 -5.34
C LYS A 228 -18.18 -16.50 -4.48
N ASN A 229 -18.47 -16.70 -3.19
CA ASN A 229 -17.55 -17.28 -2.19
C ASN A 229 -16.14 -16.63 -2.20
N PRO A 230 -16.03 -15.29 -2.08
CA PRO A 230 -14.73 -14.60 -2.10
C PRO A 230 -13.73 -15.15 -1.06
N GLU A 231 -14.21 -15.66 0.06
CA GLU A 231 -13.44 -16.31 1.12
C GLU A 231 -12.71 -17.59 0.64
N GLU A 232 -13.26 -18.34 -0.31
CA GLU A 232 -12.62 -19.57 -0.83
C GLU A 232 -11.43 -19.24 -1.74
N ILE A 233 -11.53 -18.12 -2.47
CA ILE A 233 -10.49 -17.62 -3.37
C ILE A 233 -9.35 -17.01 -2.55
N THR A 234 -9.69 -16.16 -1.58
CA THR A 234 -8.72 -15.48 -0.71
C THR A 234 -7.93 -16.46 0.17
N ARG A 235 -8.55 -17.55 0.64
CA ARG A 235 -7.88 -18.62 1.41
C ARG A 235 -6.79 -19.38 0.64
N GLN A 236 -6.68 -19.18 -0.68
CA GLN A 236 -5.63 -19.79 -1.50
C GLN A 236 -4.46 -18.84 -1.79
N ALA A 237 -4.57 -17.57 -1.40
CA ALA A 237 -3.61 -16.52 -1.73
C ALA A 237 -2.45 -16.50 -0.74
N ASP A 238 -1.24 -16.30 -1.27
CA ASP A 238 -0.04 -15.99 -0.49
C ASP A 238 0.06 -14.48 -0.20
N ILE A 239 -0.52 -13.65 -1.08
CA ILE A 239 -0.56 -12.18 -0.96
C ILE A 239 -2.00 -11.71 -1.15
N ILE A 240 -2.51 -10.88 -0.25
CA ILE A 240 -3.82 -10.24 -0.39
C ILE A 240 -3.64 -8.72 -0.34
N ILE A 241 -4.14 -8.01 -1.35
CA ILE A 241 -4.29 -6.55 -1.35
C ILE A 241 -5.80 -6.24 -1.24
N ALA A 242 -6.23 -5.65 -0.12
CA ALA A 242 -7.61 -5.25 0.11
C ALA A 242 -7.81 -3.75 -0.18
N ALA A 243 -8.67 -3.42 -1.14
CA ALA A 243 -8.92 -2.07 -1.63
C ALA A 243 -10.38 -1.89 -2.07
N VAL A 244 -11.31 -2.19 -1.17
CA VAL A 244 -12.76 -2.18 -1.38
C VAL A 244 -13.46 -1.01 -0.68
N GLY A 245 -12.86 -0.43 0.36
CA GLY A 245 -13.47 0.64 1.14
C GLY A 245 -14.66 0.16 1.97
N GLN A 246 -14.53 -1.01 2.60
CA GLN A 246 -15.53 -1.59 3.48
C GLN A 246 -14.88 -2.04 4.79
N PRO A 247 -15.20 -1.42 5.94
CA PRO A 247 -14.49 -1.64 7.19
C PRO A 247 -14.58 -3.11 7.63
N ASN A 248 -13.43 -3.72 7.94
CA ASN A 248 -13.33 -5.07 8.52
C ASN A 248 -14.04 -6.19 7.72
N MET A 249 -14.22 -6.02 6.41
CA MET A 249 -14.87 -7.00 5.54
C MET A 249 -14.07 -8.30 5.46
N VAL A 250 -12.75 -8.21 5.33
CA VAL A 250 -11.87 -9.38 5.25
C VAL A 250 -11.58 -9.88 6.66
N ARG A 251 -12.19 -11.00 7.03
CA ARG A 251 -12.03 -11.65 8.35
C ARG A 251 -10.81 -12.56 8.39
N GLY A 252 -10.35 -12.93 9.58
CA GLY A 252 -9.22 -13.86 9.73
C GLY A 252 -9.45 -15.21 9.05
N SER A 253 -10.69 -15.67 8.98
CA SER A 253 -11.08 -16.91 8.29
C SER A 253 -10.95 -16.88 6.76
N TRP A 254 -10.73 -15.70 6.16
CA TRP A 254 -10.49 -15.53 4.72
C TRP A 254 -9.00 -15.67 4.38
N VAL A 255 -8.14 -15.65 5.39
CA VAL A 255 -6.68 -15.55 5.24
C VAL A 255 -6.07 -16.95 5.25
N LYS A 256 -5.22 -17.23 4.26
CA LYS A 256 -4.36 -18.41 4.27
C LYS A 256 -3.32 -18.26 5.39
N PRO A 257 -3.09 -19.27 6.24
CA PRO A 257 -2.00 -19.23 7.22
C PRO A 257 -0.66 -18.87 6.57
N GLY A 258 0.01 -17.87 7.12
CA GLY A 258 1.28 -17.35 6.59
C GLY A 258 1.16 -16.40 5.40
N ALA A 259 -0.04 -16.00 4.96
CA ALA A 259 -0.21 -15.00 3.91
C ALA A 259 0.30 -13.61 4.33
N VAL A 260 0.61 -12.78 3.34
CA VAL A 260 0.96 -11.37 3.49
C VAL A 260 -0.23 -10.51 3.12
N LEU A 261 -0.56 -9.54 3.98
CA LEU A 261 -1.75 -8.72 3.85
C LEU A 261 -1.38 -7.23 3.71
N ILE A 262 -1.83 -6.62 2.61
CA ILE A 262 -1.74 -5.18 2.37
C ILE A 262 -3.17 -4.62 2.41
N ASP A 263 -3.45 -3.80 3.41
CA ASP A 263 -4.72 -3.13 3.64
C ASP A 263 -4.65 -1.69 3.16
N VAL A 264 -5.38 -1.41 2.08
CA VAL A 264 -5.47 -0.08 1.45
C VAL A 264 -6.67 0.70 1.99
N GLY A 265 -7.62 0.02 2.63
CA GLY A 265 -8.86 0.61 3.13
C GLY A 265 -8.60 1.75 4.11
N ILE A 266 -9.37 2.83 3.98
CA ILE A 266 -9.39 3.91 4.97
C ILE A 266 -10.85 4.27 5.22
N ASN A 267 -11.40 3.69 6.28
CA ASN A 267 -12.81 3.79 6.61
C ASN A 267 -12.98 4.52 7.96
N PRO A 268 -13.62 5.69 8.00
CA PRO A 268 -13.96 6.33 9.27
C PRO A 268 -15.09 5.54 9.95
N VAL A 269 -14.87 5.18 11.21
CA VAL A 269 -15.85 4.51 12.07
C VAL A 269 -16.01 5.34 13.33
N GLU A 270 -17.24 5.58 13.75
CA GLU A 270 -17.55 6.34 14.97
C GLU A 270 -16.81 5.75 16.18
N ASP A 271 -16.20 6.64 16.95
CA ASP A 271 -15.43 6.31 18.14
C ASP A 271 -15.53 7.50 19.10
N PRO A 272 -16.50 7.47 20.04
CA PRO A 272 -16.69 8.55 21.01
C PRO A 272 -15.49 8.79 21.94
N GLU A 273 -14.61 7.80 22.08
CA GLU A 273 -13.41 7.91 22.92
C GLU A 273 -12.23 8.57 22.17
N SER A 274 -12.28 8.57 20.83
CA SER A 274 -11.33 9.28 19.99
C SER A 274 -11.54 10.80 20.08
N ALA A 275 -10.45 11.56 20.17
CA ALA A 275 -10.48 13.03 20.16
C ALA A 275 -11.13 13.63 18.88
N ARG A 276 -11.27 12.85 17.81
CA ARG A 276 -11.92 13.25 16.56
C ARG A 276 -13.38 12.79 16.44
N GLY A 277 -13.88 12.01 17.40
CA GLY A 277 -15.19 11.34 17.34
C GLY A 277 -15.25 10.14 16.39
N TYR A 278 -14.12 9.79 15.76
CA TYR A 278 -13.99 8.63 14.88
C TYR A 278 -12.56 8.09 14.89
N ARG A 279 -12.41 6.83 14.49
CA ARG A 279 -11.13 6.18 14.19
C ARG A 279 -11.13 5.70 12.73
N LEU A 280 -9.93 5.55 12.17
CA LEU A 280 -9.76 4.98 10.83
C LEU A 280 -9.46 3.50 10.96
N VAL A 281 -10.23 2.67 10.25
CA VAL A 281 -10.00 1.23 10.16
C VAL A 281 -9.86 0.83 8.70
N GLY A 282 -9.17 -0.29 8.47
CA GLY A 282 -8.94 -0.83 7.14
C GLY A 282 -10.09 -1.70 6.63
N ASP A 283 -9.87 -2.31 5.47
CA ASP A 283 -10.79 -3.30 4.89
C ASP A 283 -10.62 -4.68 5.54
N ILE A 284 -9.49 -4.91 6.22
CA ILE A 284 -9.14 -6.16 6.90
C ILE A 284 -9.38 -5.99 8.40
N CYS A 285 -10.02 -6.99 9.01
CA CYS A 285 -10.11 -7.07 10.47
C CYS A 285 -8.74 -7.43 11.04
N TYR A 286 -7.98 -6.40 11.42
CA TYR A 286 -6.58 -6.51 11.83
C TYR A 286 -6.38 -7.48 13.00
N GLU A 287 -7.25 -7.42 14.02
CA GLU A 287 -7.14 -8.24 15.23
C GLU A 287 -7.27 -9.74 14.93
N GLU A 288 -8.10 -10.12 13.96
CA GLU A 288 -8.25 -11.51 13.54
C GLU A 288 -7.14 -11.93 12.58
N ALA A 289 -6.89 -11.12 11.55
CA ALA A 289 -5.99 -11.45 10.47
C ALA A 289 -4.52 -11.47 10.92
N SER A 290 -4.14 -10.62 11.88
CA SER A 290 -2.79 -10.61 12.47
C SER A 290 -2.43 -11.88 13.21
N LYS A 291 -3.39 -12.74 13.57
CA LYS A 291 -3.14 -14.05 14.19
C LYS A 291 -2.89 -15.17 13.18
N VAL A 292 -3.15 -14.91 11.88
CA VAL A 292 -3.10 -15.91 10.80
C VAL A 292 -2.03 -15.56 9.77
N ALA A 293 -1.88 -14.28 9.45
CA ALA A 293 -0.93 -13.78 8.47
C ALA A 293 0.53 -13.89 8.97
N SER A 294 1.47 -13.95 8.03
CA SER A 294 2.90 -13.80 8.34
C SER A 294 3.30 -12.33 8.47
N ALA A 295 2.68 -11.45 7.67
CA ALA A 295 2.89 -10.01 7.72
C ALA A 295 1.63 -9.25 7.33
N ILE A 296 1.42 -8.06 7.92
CA ILE A 296 0.21 -7.25 7.72
C ILE A 296 0.52 -5.76 7.83
N THR A 297 -0.04 -4.94 6.96
CA THR A 297 -0.01 -3.48 7.12
C THR A 297 -1.10 -3.01 8.11
N PRO A 298 -0.79 -2.10 9.04
CA PRO A 298 -1.80 -1.51 9.91
C PRO A 298 -2.58 -0.40 9.18
N VAL A 299 -3.81 -0.14 9.63
CA VAL A 299 -4.55 1.07 9.27
C VAL A 299 -4.93 1.81 10.55
N PRO A 300 -4.49 3.07 10.73
CA PRO A 300 -3.58 3.84 9.88
C PRO A 300 -2.11 3.38 10.00
N GLY A 301 -1.25 3.87 9.09
CA GLY A 301 0.22 3.68 9.16
C GLY A 301 0.81 2.70 8.14
N GLY A 302 -0.04 2.00 7.38
CA GLY A 302 0.35 1.14 6.26
C GLY A 302 0.47 1.91 4.94
N VAL A 303 -0.51 1.74 4.06
CA VAL A 303 -0.43 2.20 2.66
C VAL A 303 -0.58 3.72 2.51
N GLY A 304 -1.38 4.39 3.34
CA GLY A 304 -1.64 5.83 3.21
C GLY A 304 -0.38 6.72 3.14
N PRO A 305 0.60 6.59 4.06
CA PRO A 305 1.88 7.30 3.96
C PRO A 305 2.66 7.02 2.67
N MET A 306 2.58 5.78 2.15
CA MET A 306 3.26 5.38 0.92
C MET A 306 2.69 6.10 -0.30
N THR A 307 1.39 6.36 -0.35
CA THR A 307 0.77 7.09 -1.47
C THR A 307 1.43 8.46 -1.67
N ILE A 308 1.73 9.20 -0.59
CA ILE A 308 2.41 10.50 -0.71
C ILE A 308 3.88 10.32 -1.12
N ALA A 309 4.60 9.36 -0.55
CA ALA A 309 5.98 9.09 -0.95
C ALA A 309 6.10 8.71 -2.44
N MET A 310 5.17 7.91 -2.95
CA MET A 310 5.12 7.51 -4.35
C MET A 310 4.76 8.67 -5.29
N LEU A 311 3.91 9.60 -4.85
CA LEU A 311 3.63 10.83 -5.60
C LEU A 311 4.90 11.70 -5.76
N LEU A 312 5.66 11.88 -4.68
CA LEU A 312 6.93 12.61 -4.73
C LEU A 312 7.95 11.89 -5.62
N SER A 313 8.02 10.56 -5.52
CA SER A 313 8.86 9.72 -6.41
C SER A 313 8.48 9.91 -7.88
N ASN A 314 7.19 9.86 -8.21
CA ASN A 314 6.71 10.06 -9.59
C ASN A 314 7.04 11.48 -10.07
N THR A 315 6.93 12.49 -9.21
CA THR A 315 7.28 13.89 -9.55
C THR A 315 8.77 14.05 -9.84
N LEU A 316 9.64 13.45 -9.02
CA LEU A 316 11.09 13.43 -9.28
C LEU A 316 11.41 12.71 -10.58
N LEU A 317 10.82 11.53 -10.84
CA LEU A 317 11.01 10.79 -12.08
C LEU A 317 10.55 11.59 -13.32
N SER A 318 9.45 12.33 -13.19
CA SER A 318 8.99 13.22 -14.25
C SER A 318 10.02 14.31 -14.56
N ALA A 319 10.52 14.98 -13.52
CA ALA A 319 11.50 16.03 -13.67
C ALA A 319 12.81 15.50 -14.30
N LYS A 320 13.32 14.36 -13.81
CA LYS A 320 14.49 13.71 -14.41
C LYS A 320 14.26 13.41 -15.90
N ARG A 321 13.10 12.85 -16.27
CA ARG A 321 12.76 12.54 -17.67
C ARG A 321 12.71 13.78 -18.55
N ILE A 322 12.01 14.83 -18.12
CA ILE A 322 11.86 16.09 -18.89
C ILE A 322 13.22 16.73 -19.15
N HIS A 323 14.13 16.68 -18.17
CA HIS A 323 15.47 17.26 -18.27
C HIS A 323 16.56 16.28 -18.71
N ASN A 324 16.17 15.08 -19.20
CA ASN A 324 17.07 14.03 -19.67
C ASN A 324 18.17 13.61 -18.66
N LEU A 325 17.82 13.61 -17.38
CA LEU A 325 18.67 13.16 -16.27
C LEU A 325 18.44 11.68 -15.98
N ARG A 326 19.48 11.00 -15.48
CA ARG A 326 19.42 9.59 -15.10
C ARG A 326 18.93 9.38 -13.65
#